data_AF-A0A379DIB1-F1
#
_entry.id   AF-A0A379DIB1-F1
#
_cell.length_a   1.000
_cell.length_b   1.000
_cell.length_c   1.000
_cell.angle_alpha   90.00
_cell.angle_beta   90.00
_cell.angle_gamma   90.00
#
_symmetry.space_group_name_H-M   'P 1'
#
loop_
_entity.id
_entity.type
_entity.pdbx_description
1 polymer ?
#
loop_
_entity_poly.entity_id
_entity_poly.type
_entity_poly.pdbx_seq_one_letter_code
_entity_poly.pdbx_strand_id
1 'polypeptide(L)'
;MIENYRSKNNLIEFTNQFVKLIPHRLKETPIVAKQPDNGKIKLVRYQSENLINPLVQDILATGLTGTTCVLTKTNDEALQITGLLLKNGMQARLIQTNDGFSLYNLSEIRFFLNKLNLRDDIFIIADNSWERAKRELINRYHHSTKLQVCNNIIKDFEATNPTKKYKSDLEVFIRESRLEDFFNENGETIFVSTIHKAKGKEFDNVFLLLENFDITTNEAKRQLYVAMTRAKQNLTIHLNSNFLDHISAENMERIEDTGIYLPPNEIAIHLTHKDVWLDYFQDKQYLISQLTSGDILIVDEKGCSNSEGQSVLKYSKQFARQIENMKEKNYVLKSAKVNFIIYWLKEDTDQEIKIILPELYFEKISSCYCDKAVSSEPIE
;
A
#
# COMPACT_ATOMS: atom_id res chain seq x y z
N MET A 1 -7.90 29.14 -8.15
CA MET A 1 -6.47 29.22 -8.53
C MET A 1 -6.27 28.52 -9.87
N ILE A 2 -5.81 29.28 -10.86
CA ILE A 2 -5.57 28.84 -12.26
C ILE A 2 -4.08 28.51 -12.48
N GLU A 3 -3.21 29.03 -11.61
CA GLU A 3 -1.76 28.90 -11.72
C GLU A 3 -1.25 27.70 -10.91
N ASN A 4 -0.27 26.97 -11.46
CA ASN A 4 0.42 25.87 -10.81
C ASN A 4 1.92 26.18 -10.74
N TYR A 5 2.45 26.14 -9.52
CA TYR A 5 3.83 26.49 -9.19
C TYR A 5 4.71 25.25 -8.96
N ARG A 6 4.14 24.06 -9.01
CA ARG A 6 4.73 22.81 -8.50
C ARG A 6 5.19 21.88 -9.61
N SER A 7 4.39 21.72 -10.66
CA SER A 7 4.70 20.84 -11.79
C SER A 7 5.32 21.60 -12.97
N LYS A 8 6.21 20.92 -13.70
CA LYS A 8 6.83 21.42 -14.94
C LYS A 8 5.83 21.65 -16.07
N ASN A 9 6.15 22.53 -17.02
CA ASN A 9 5.19 23.06 -17.99
C ASN A 9 4.54 21.97 -18.86
N ASN A 10 5.34 21.15 -19.55
CA ASN A 10 4.82 20.07 -20.40
C ASN A 10 3.94 19.05 -19.66
N LEU A 11 4.18 18.77 -18.37
CA LEU A 11 3.31 17.90 -17.54
C LEU A 11 1.91 18.53 -17.38
N ILE A 12 1.84 19.85 -17.21
CA ILE A 12 0.58 20.57 -17.10
C ILE A 12 -0.15 20.62 -18.44
N GLU A 13 0.56 20.85 -19.54
CA GLU A 13 -0.02 20.80 -20.89
C GLU A 13 -0.59 19.42 -21.21
N PHE A 14 0.17 18.36 -20.90
CA PHE A 14 -0.26 16.97 -21.06
C PHE A 14 -1.55 16.69 -20.28
N THR A 15 -1.59 17.05 -18.98
CA THR A 15 -2.76 16.80 -18.14
C THR A 15 -3.96 17.70 -18.48
N ASN A 16 -3.74 18.93 -18.99
CA ASN A 16 -4.78 19.80 -19.51
C ASN A 16 -5.42 19.27 -20.80
N GLN A 17 -4.69 18.53 -21.63
CA GLN A 17 -5.29 17.86 -22.78
C GLN A 17 -6.17 16.71 -22.32
N PHE A 18 -5.68 15.88 -21.38
CA PHE A 18 -6.46 14.78 -20.84
C PHE A 18 -7.74 15.22 -20.12
N VAL A 19 -7.69 16.30 -19.34
CA VAL A 19 -8.84 16.75 -18.53
C VAL A 19 -10.06 17.14 -19.39
N LYS A 20 -9.86 17.46 -20.68
CA LYS A 20 -10.94 17.74 -21.64
C LYS A 20 -11.87 16.54 -21.87
N LEU A 21 -11.40 15.32 -21.58
CA LEU A 21 -12.20 14.10 -21.67
C LEU A 21 -13.22 13.96 -20.52
N ILE A 22 -13.15 14.82 -19.50
CA ILE A 22 -14.01 14.79 -18.30
C ILE A 22 -15.17 15.80 -18.48
N PRO A 23 -16.42 15.33 -18.66
CA PRO A 23 -17.56 16.21 -18.84
C PRO A 23 -17.96 16.90 -17.52
N HIS A 24 -18.68 18.02 -17.64
CA HIS A 24 -19.26 18.79 -16.53
C HIS A 24 -18.25 19.21 -15.44
N ARG A 25 -17.08 19.69 -15.85
CA ARG A 25 -16.05 20.17 -14.92
C ARG A 25 -16.43 21.54 -14.36
N LEU A 26 -16.36 21.71 -13.04
CA LEU A 26 -16.61 23.00 -12.36
C LEU A 26 -15.61 24.11 -12.73
N LYS A 27 -14.39 23.73 -13.10
CA LYS A 27 -13.36 24.67 -13.58
C LYS A 27 -13.20 24.45 -15.09
N GLU A 28 -13.48 25.46 -15.89
CA GLU A 28 -13.33 25.36 -17.35
C GLU A 28 -11.98 25.88 -17.82
N THR A 29 -11.38 26.80 -17.07
CA THR A 29 -10.06 27.36 -17.40
C THR A 29 -8.97 26.29 -17.28
N PRO A 30 -8.11 26.14 -18.30
CA PRO A 30 -6.90 25.33 -18.23
C PRO A 30 -5.97 25.82 -17.12
N ILE A 31 -5.21 24.91 -16.52
CA ILE A 31 -4.21 25.28 -15.50
C ILE A 31 -2.97 25.81 -16.22
N VAL A 32 -2.40 26.92 -15.76
CA VAL A 32 -1.20 27.52 -16.35
C VAL A 32 0.00 27.25 -15.46
N ALA A 33 1.07 26.68 -16.02
CA ALA A 33 2.33 26.48 -15.32
C ALA A 33 3.02 27.84 -15.08
N LYS A 34 3.65 27.99 -13.91
CA LYS A 34 4.55 29.11 -13.62
C LYS A 34 6.02 28.75 -13.76
N GLN A 35 6.34 27.45 -13.77
CA GLN A 35 7.68 26.99 -14.09
C GLN A 35 7.83 26.94 -15.61
N PRO A 36 8.79 27.67 -16.20
CA PRO A 36 8.98 27.68 -17.65
C PRO A 36 9.64 26.40 -18.16
N ASP A 37 10.38 25.69 -17.32
CA ASP A 37 11.10 24.49 -17.75
C ASP A 37 10.16 23.30 -17.96
N ASN A 38 10.56 22.44 -18.89
CA ASN A 38 9.94 21.16 -19.14
C ASN A 38 10.56 20.05 -18.29
N GLY A 39 9.70 19.13 -17.86
CA GLY A 39 10.07 17.84 -17.27
C GLY A 39 10.21 16.76 -18.33
N LYS A 40 10.20 15.49 -17.92
CA LYS A 40 10.17 14.34 -18.84
C LYS A 40 8.85 13.61 -18.77
N ILE A 41 8.28 13.31 -19.93
CA ILE A 41 7.09 12.46 -20.05
C ILE A 41 7.49 11.24 -20.87
N LYS A 42 7.29 10.04 -20.33
CA LYS A 42 7.55 8.79 -21.03
C LYS A 42 6.28 7.96 -21.06
N LEU A 43 5.83 7.60 -22.26
CA LEU A 43 4.67 6.73 -22.46
C LEU A 43 5.14 5.42 -23.09
N VAL A 44 4.96 4.31 -22.37
CA VAL A 44 5.28 2.96 -22.84
C VAL A 44 3.99 2.21 -23.09
N ARG A 45 3.69 1.95 -24.36
CA ARG A 45 2.51 1.20 -24.80
C ARG A 45 2.89 -0.24 -25.06
N TYR A 46 2.22 -1.15 -24.37
CA TYR A 46 2.43 -2.59 -24.48
C TYR A 46 1.36 -3.26 -25.34
N GLN A 47 1.75 -4.30 -26.07
CA GLN A 47 0.80 -5.20 -26.74
C GLN A 47 0.36 -6.38 -25.86
N SER A 48 1.11 -6.69 -24.80
CA SER A 48 0.80 -7.78 -23.87
C SER A 48 0.16 -7.31 -22.55
N GLU A 49 -0.19 -8.27 -21.72
CA GLU A 49 -0.52 -8.08 -20.30
C GLU A 49 0.72 -8.31 -19.42
N ASN A 50 0.53 -8.29 -18.09
CA ASN A 50 1.53 -8.48 -17.03
C ASN A 50 2.60 -7.38 -16.99
N LEU A 51 2.15 -6.14 -16.89
CA LEU A 51 3.01 -4.95 -17.05
C LEU A 51 3.85 -4.61 -15.80
N ILE A 52 3.65 -5.34 -14.71
CA ILE A 52 4.39 -5.15 -13.45
C ILE A 52 5.90 -5.36 -13.62
N ASN A 53 6.30 -6.47 -14.24
CA ASN A 53 7.71 -6.80 -14.46
C ASN A 53 8.42 -5.74 -15.31
N PRO A 54 7.94 -5.37 -16.51
CA PRO A 54 8.62 -4.35 -17.31
C PRO A 54 8.60 -2.97 -16.66
N LEU A 55 7.54 -2.60 -15.92
CA LEU A 55 7.54 -1.36 -15.12
C LEU A 55 8.63 -1.37 -14.05
N VAL A 56 8.82 -2.47 -13.32
CA VAL A 56 9.90 -2.58 -12.32
C VAL A 56 11.27 -2.46 -12.98
N GLN A 57 11.48 -3.11 -14.13
CA GLN A 57 12.75 -3.00 -14.87
C GLN A 57 13.02 -1.57 -15.35
N ASP A 58 11.99 -0.87 -15.81
CA ASP A 58 12.10 0.54 -16.22
C ASP A 58 12.47 1.45 -15.04
N ILE A 59 11.89 1.21 -13.86
CA ILE A 59 12.25 1.93 -12.62
C ILE A 59 13.72 1.67 -12.26
N LEU A 60 14.17 0.41 -12.30
CA LEU A 60 15.56 0.02 -11.97
C LEU A 60 16.58 0.64 -12.95
N ALA A 61 16.20 0.76 -14.23
CA ALA A 61 17.03 1.40 -15.24
C ALA A 61 17.02 2.94 -15.15
N THR A 62 16.06 3.52 -14.44
CA THR A 62 15.94 4.97 -14.31
C THR A 62 16.87 5.51 -13.21
N GLY A 63 17.72 6.48 -13.56
CA GLY A 63 18.49 7.26 -12.58
C GLY A 63 17.59 8.20 -11.78
N LEU A 64 16.95 7.69 -10.71
CA LEU A 64 16.00 8.43 -9.90
C LEU A 64 16.68 9.50 -9.05
N THR A 65 16.11 10.70 -9.02
CA THR A 65 16.50 11.79 -8.13
C THR A 65 15.25 12.45 -7.54
N GLY A 66 15.31 12.83 -6.26
CA GLY A 66 14.14 13.36 -5.55
C GLY A 66 13.12 12.28 -5.18
N THR A 67 11.91 12.69 -4.78
CA THR A 67 10.90 11.76 -4.29
C THR A 67 10.25 10.96 -5.42
N THR A 68 10.04 9.66 -5.22
CA THR A 68 9.51 8.77 -6.27
C THR A 68 8.27 8.02 -5.79
N CYS A 69 7.25 7.96 -6.64
CA CYS A 69 6.05 7.17 -6.38
C CYS A 69 5.61 6.34 -7.59
N VAL A 70 5.15 5.12 -7.33
CA VAL A 70 4.49 4.25 -8.29
C VAL A 70 3.01 4.15 -7.92
N LEU A 71 2.13 4.47 -8.88
CA LEU A 71 0.68 4.41 -8.71
C LEU A 71 0.06 3.32 -9.57
N THR A 72 -0.75 2.48 -8.93
CA THR A 72 -1.40 1.33 -9.55
C THR A 72 -2.92 1.44 -9.41
N LYS A 73 -3.66 0.57 -10.10
CA LYS A 73 -5.12 0.50 -9.96
C LYS A 73 -5.51 -0.25 -8.69
N THR A 74 -4.85 -1.38 -8.44
CA THR A 74 -5.22 -2.31 -7.36
C THR A 74 -4.15 -2.40 -6.27
N ASN A 75 -4.57 -2.78 -5.06
CA ASN A 75 -3.64 -2.99 -3.94
C ASN A 75 -2.68 -4.16 -4.22
N ASP A 76 -3.15 -5.20 -4.91
CA ASP A 76 -2.36 -6.38 -5.25
C ASP A 76 -1.20 -6.02 -6.19
N GLU A 77 -1.45 -5.19 -7.21
CA GLU A 77 -0.39 -4.64 -8.07
C GLU A 77 0.65 -3.84 -7.24
N ALA A 78 0.18 -2.97 -6.34
CA ALA A 78 1.06 -2.15 -5.51
C ALA A 78 1.94 -3.02 -4.59
N LEU A 79 1.36 -4.08 -4.02
CA LEU A 79 2.06 -5.06 -3.20
C LEU A 79 3.15 -5.79 -4.01
N GLN A 80 2.80 -6.30 -5.18
CA GLN A 80 3.72 -7.03 -6.05
C GLN A 80 4.89 -6.15 -6.51
N ILE A 81 4.61 -4.91 -6.94
CA ILE A 81 5.65 -3.95 -7.30
C ILE A 81 6.57 -3.67 -6.11
N THR A 82 6.01 -3.44 -4.92
CA THR A 82 6.82 -3.20 -3.70
C THR A 82 7.75 -4.38 -3.42
N GLY A 83 7.22 -5.61 -3.48
CA GLY A 83 8.01 -6.82 -3.25
C GLY A 83 9.13 -6.99 -4.28
N LEU A 84 8.85 -6.77 -5.55
CA LEU A 84 9.84 -6.86 -6.63
C LEU A 84 10.93 -5.79 -6.51
N LEU A 85 10.59 -4.56 -6.14
CA LEU A 85 11.57 -3.50 -5.91
C LEU A 85 12.51 -3.85 -4.74
N LEU A 86 11.96 -4.33 -3.61
CA LEU A 86 12.75 -4.77 -2.46
C LEU A 86 13.67 -5.94 -2.82
N LYS A 87 13.18 -6.92 -3.60
CA LYS A 87 13.96 -8.07 -4.07
C LYS A 87 15.13 -7.66 -4.98
N ASN A 88 14.99 -6.56 -5.71
CA ASN A 88 16.06 -5.97 -6.54
C ASN A 88 16.90 -4.92 -5.78
N GLY A 89 16.82 -4.87 -4.45
CA GLY A 89 17.67 -4.03 -3.61
C GLY A 89 17.25 -2.56 -3.53
N MET A 90 16.11 -2.18 -4.10
CA MET A 90 15.58 -0.83 -3.98
C MET A 90 14.85 -0.65 -2.65
N GLN A 91 15.01 0.50 -2.01
CA GLN A 91 14.17 0.85 -0.86
C GLN A 91 12.77 1.20 -1.37
N ALA A 92 11.80 0.32 -1.14
CA ALA A 92 10.40 0.56 -1.48
C ALA A 92 9.48 0.40 -0.28
N ARG A 93 8.44 1.22 -0.21
CA ARG A 93 7.40 1.16 0.83
C ARG A 93 6.02 1.26 0.21
N LEU A 94 5.18 0.29 0.52
CA LEU A 94 3.76 0.34 0.21
C LEU A 94 3.08 1.36 1.13
N ILE A 95 2.38 2.33 0.54
CA ILE A 95 1.45 3.19 1.25
C ILE A 95 0.21 2.35 1.58
N GLN A 96 0.18 1.86 2.81
CA GLN A 96 -0.97 1.13 3.36
C GLN A 96 -1.98 2.12 3.93
N THR A 97 -3.24 1.76 3.81
CA THR A 97 -4.36 2.42 4.49
C THR A 97 -4.80 1.59 5.68
N ASN A 98 -5.36 2.25 6.68
CA ASN A 98 -6.15 1.60 7.72
C ASN A 98 -7.61 1.40 7.28
N ASP A 99 -7.83 0.90 6.06
CA ASP A 99 -9.18 0.69 5.53
C ASP A 99 -9.94 -0.31 6.42
N GLY A 100 -11.07 0.14 6.97
CA GLY A 100 -11.92 -0.68 7.84
C GLY A 100 -11.51 -0.70 9.31
N PHE A 101 -10.56 0.13 9.77
CA PHE A 101 -10.33 0.35 11.20
C PHE A 101 -9.75 1.74 11.52
N SER A 102 -10.06 2.29 12.70
CA SER A 102 -9.41 3.53 13.17
C SER A 102 -8.00 3.24 13.70
N LEU A 103 -7.04 4.14 13.51
CA LEU A 103 -5.71 4.02 14.13
C LEU A 103 -5.77 3.89 15.65
N TYR A 104 -6.83 4.44 16.27
CA TYR A 104 -7.12 4.26 17.69
C TYR A 104 -7.22 2.78 18.10
N ASN A 105 -7.63 1.90 17.19
CA ASN A 105 -7.79 0.47 17.43
C ASN A 105 -6.50 -0.32 17.22
N LEU A 106 -5.42 0.29 16.71
CA LEU A 106 -4.15 -0.39 16.54
C LEU A 106 -3.56 -0.76 17.92
N SER A 107 -3.05 -1.99 18.07
CA SER A 107 -2.62 -2.51 19.37
C SER A 107 -1.54 -1.64 20.03
N GLU A 108 -0.58 -1.17 19.22
CA GLU A 108 0.50 -0.29 19.58
C GLU A 108 -0.01 1.06 20.10
N ILE A 109 -1.00 1.63 19.40
CA ILE A 109 -1.61 2.92 19.76
C ILE A 109 -2.43 2.80 21.03
N ARG A 110 -3.28 1.76 21.16
CA ARG A 110 -3.99 1.48 22.42
C ARG A 110 -3.02 1.32 23.57
N PHE A 111 -1.93 0.58 23.37
CA PHE A 111 -0.90 0.42 24.40
C PHE A 111 -0.31 1.77 24.82
N PHE A 112 0.10 2.60 23.86
CA PHE A 112 0.63 3.94 24.13
C PHE A 112 -0.36 4.79 24.93
N LEU A 113 -1.62 4.86 24.49
CA LEU A 113 -2.67 5.63 25.15
C LEU A 113 -2.93 5.11 26.58
N ASN A 114 -2.93 3.79 26.78
CA ASN A 114 -3.08 3.20 28.11
C ASN A 114 -1.90 3.55 29.04
N LYS A 115 -0.67 3.67 28.52
CA LYS A 115 0.51 4.05 29.32
C LYS A 115 0.54 5.52 29.74
N LEU A 116 -0.23 6.38 29.07
CA LEU A 116 -0.47 7.74 29.56
C LEU A 116 -1.23 7.72 30.91
N ASN A 117 -1.97 6.65 31.20
CA ASN A 117 -2.66 6.38 32.47
C ASN A 117 -3.46 7.59 32.99
N LEU A 118 -4.18 8.24 32.09
CA LEU A 118 -4.91 9.48 32.36
C LEU A 118 -6.24 9.12 33.01
N ARG A 119 -6.41 9.51 34.28
CA ARG A 119 -7.70 9.50 34.96
C ARG A 119 -8.68 10.42 34.21
N ASP A 120 -9.98 10.20 34.40
CA ASP A 120 -11.03 10.93 33.68
C ASP A 120 -11.05 12.44 33.97
N ASP A 121 -10.47 12.87 35.08
CA ASP A 121 -10.32 14.27 35.50
C ASP A 121 -9.07 14.97 34.94
N ILE A 122 -8.19 14.24 34.22
CA ILE A 122 -6.93 14.78 33.68
C ILE A 122 -7.09 15.10 32.19
N PHE A 123 -7.12 16.40 31.88
CA PHE A 123 -7.24 16.91 30.50
C PHE A 123 -5.90 17.20 29.83
N ILE A 124 -4.85 17.46 30.61
CA ILE A 124 -3.52 17.82 30.12
C ILE A 124 -2.55 16.69 30.45
N ILE A 125 -1.82 16.24 29.44
CA ILE A 125 -0.82 15.20 29.55
C ILE A 125 0.50 15.84 30.00
N ALA A 126 0.99 15.42 31.16
CA ALA A 126 2.29 15.87 31.65
C ALA A 126 3.45 15.28 30.82
N ASP A 127 4.50 16.07 30.61
CA ASP A 127 5.64 15.67 29.76
C ASP A 127 6.35 14.41 30.29
N ASN A 128 6.45 14.25 31.62
CA ASN A 128 7.03 13.04 32.21
C ASN A 128 6.22 11.78 31.87
N SER A 129 4.89 11.85 31.91
CA SER A 129 3.98 10.76 31.53
C SER A 129 4.09 10.46 30.04
N TRP A 130 4.18 11.50 29.21
CA TRP A 130 4.37 11.39 27.77
C TRP A 130 5.68 10.67 27.41
N GLU A 131 6.81 11.16 27.92
CA GLU A 131 8.13 10.56 27.68
C GLU A 131 8.25 9.13 28.22
N ARG A 132 7.60 8.85 29.36
CA ARG A 132 7.52 7.49 29.88
C ARG A 132 6.72 6.58 28.93
N ALA A 133 5.54 7.01 28.48
CA ALA A 133 4.70 6.23 27.58
C ALA A 133 5.39 5.94 26.24
N LYS A 134 6.13 6.92 25.68
CA LYS A 134 6.96 6.72 24.47
C LYS A 134 8.03 5.64 24.68
N ARG A 135 8.77 5.70 25.80
CA ARG A 135 9.79 4.70 26.14
C ARG A 135 9.18 3.31 26.33
N GLU A 136 8.04 3.22 27.01
CA GLU A 136 7.35 1.95 27.20
C GLU A 136 6.83 1.36 25.87
N LEU A 137 6.31 2.21 24.97
CA LEU A 137 5.90 1.80 23.62
C LEU A 137 7.07 1.20 22.85
N ILE A 138 8.20 1.92 22.79
CA ILE A 138 9.42 1.45 22.11
C ILE A 138 9.89 0.13 22.71
N ASN A 139 9.96 0.02 24.03
CA ASN A 139 10.43 -1.21 24.68
C ASN A 139 9.51 -2.41 24.40
N ARG A 140 8.18 -2.23 24.50
CA ARG A 140 7.22 -3.31 24.27
C ARG A 140 7.17 -3.74 22.81
N TYR A 141 7.26 -2.80 21.88
CA TYR A 141 7.04 -3.03 20.44
C TYR A 141 8.30 -2.83 19.60
N HIS A 142 9.50 -3.00 20.17
CA HIS A 142 10.78 -2.82 19.45
C HIS A 142 10.94 -3.72 18.22
N HIS A 143 10.27 -4.88 18.21
CA HIS A 143 10.22 -5.79 17.05
C HIS A 143 8.98 -5.57 16.15
N SER A 144 8.10 -4.61 16.48
CA SER A 144 6.94 -4.31 15.65
C SER A 144 7.34 -3.60 14.36
N THR A 145 6.89 -4.14 13.24
CA THR A 145 6.96 -3.48 11.93
C THR A 145 6.13 -2.20 11.85
N LYS A 146 5.25 -1.93 12.83
CA LYS A 146 4.42 -0.71 12.89
C LYS A 146 4.95 0.35 13.87
N LEU A 147 5.99 0.04 14.67
CA LEU A 147 6.55 0.98 15.64
C LEU A 147 6.98 2.30 15.00
N GLN A 148 7.58 2.25 13.81
CA GLN A 148 8.03 3.46 13.11
C GLN A 148 6.85 4.40 12.81
N VAL A 149 5.71 3.86 12.37
CA VAL A 149 4.52 4.66 12.08
C VAL A 149 3.94 5.24 13.37
N CYS A 150 3.88 4.46 14.46
CA CYS A 150 3.46 4.98 15.77
C CYS A 150 4.36 6.14 16.24
N ASN A 151 5.67 6.04 16.03
CA ASN A 151 6.59 7.13 16.36
C ASN A 151 6.34 8.38 15.50
N ASN A 152 5.99 8.23 14.22
CA ASN A 152 5.66 9.36 13.35
C ASN A 152 4.36 10.04 13.79
N ILE A 153 3.32 9.28 14.13
CA ILE A 153 2.06 9.81 14.70
C ILE A 153 2.34 10.67 15.93
N ILE A 154 3.16 10.16 16.85
CA ILE A 154 3.53 10.85 18.09
C ILE A 154 4.30 12.14 17.78
N LYS A 155 5.28 12.10 16.88
CA LYS A 155 6.09 13.27 16.49
C LYS A 155 5.25 14.36 15.82
N ASP A 156 4.33 13.99 14.93
CA ASP A 156 3.48 14.96 14.25
C ASP A 156 2.51 15.64 15.23
N PHE A 157 2.00 14.88 16.20
CA PHE A 157 1.22 15.45 17.29
C PHE A 157 2.03 16.41 18.17
N GLU A 158 3.27 16.06 18.51
CA GLU A 158 4.19 16.95 19.25
C GLU A 158 4.47 18.25 18.49
N ALA A 159 4.69 18.17 17.18
CA ALA A 159 4.98 19.32 16.33
C ALA A 159 3.79 20.29 16.22
N THR A 160 2.57 19.76 16.21
CA THR A 160 1.33 20.56 16.17
C THR A 160 0.89 21.06 17.55
N ASN A 161 1.38 20.45 18.63
CA ASN A 161 1.03 20.79 20.02
C ASN A 161 2.28 21.01 20.90
N PRO A 162 3.11 22.03 20.61
CA PRO A 162 4.43 22.19 21.25
C PRO A 162 4.37 22.63 22.72
N THR A 163 3.29 23.31 23.14
CA THR A 163 3.19 23.91 24.49
C THR A 163 2.44 23.05 25.49
N LYS A 164 1.29 22.49 25.09
CA LYS A 164 0.45 21.64 25.93
C LYS A 164 -0.13 20.52 25.09
N LYS A 165 -0.13 19.32 25.66
CA LYS A 165 -0.67 18.11 25.04
C LYS A 165 -2.01 17.79 25.70
N TYR A 166 -3.12 18.08 25.02
CA TYR A 166 -4.45 17.76 25.52
C TYR A 166 -4.86 16.33 25.16
N LYS A 167 -5.49 15.64 26.12
CA LYS A 167 -5.96 14.26 25.93
C LYS A 167 -6.99 14.15 24.80
N SER A 168 -7.97 15.06 24.78
CA SER A 168 -9.01 15.12 23.74
C SER A 168 -8.41 15.31 22.36
N ASP A 169 -7.44 16.22 22.25
CA ASP A 169 -6.85 16.59 20.97
C ASP A 169 -6.03 15.43 20.40
N LEU A 170 -5.32 14.69 21.27
CA LEU A 170 -4.63 13.47 20.89
C LEU A 170 -5.59 12.38 20.41
N GLU A 171 -6.68 12.15 21.13
CA GLU A 171 -7.67 11.14 20.76
C GLU A 171 -8.34 11.47 19.43
N VAL A 172 -8.75 12.73 19.22
CA VAL A 172 -9.31 13.21 17.95
C VAL A 172 -8.28 13.10 16.84
N PHE A 173 -7.05 13.57 17.07
CA PHE A 173 -5.96 13.48 16.09
C PHE A 173 -5.76 12.03 15.63
N ILE A 174 -5.63 11.08 16.55
CA ILE A 174 -5.43 9.66 16.21
C ILE A 174 -6.64 9.09 15.46
N ARG A 175 -7.87 9.44 15.86
CA ARG A 175 -9.09 8.90 15.25
C ARG A 175 -9.31 9.40 13.82
N GLU A 176 -9.02 10.67 13.57
CA GLU A 176 -9.23 11.34 12.29
C GLU A 176 -8.06 11.16 11.30
N SER A 177 -6.88 10.80 11.80
CA SER A 177 -5.71 10.58 10.96
C SER A 177 -5.75 9.25 10.23
N ARG A 178 -5.09 9.18 9.07
CA ARG A 178 -4.95 7.96 8.30
C ARG A 178 -3.53 7.43 8.33
N LEU A 179 -3.38 6.10 8.21
CA LEU A 179 -2.07 5.45 8.27
C LEU A 179 -1.13 6.02 7.19
N GLU A 180 -1.66 6.28 6.00
CA GLU A 180 -0.92 6.83 4.86
C GLU A 180 -0.28 8.20 5.12
N ASP A 181 -0.81 8.98 6.07
CA ASP A 181 -0.32 10.33 6.36
C ASP A 181 1.07 10.30 7.03
N PHE A 182 1.40 9.21 7.71
CA PHE A 182 2.60 9.07 8.55
C PHE A 182 3.77 8.35 7.87
N PHE A 183 3.70 8.15 6.55
CA PHE A 183 4.84 7.66 5.78
C PHE A 183 5.68 8.85 5.32
N ASN A 184 6.83 9.06 5.99
CA ASN A 184 7.76 10.16 5.69
C ASN A 184 8.45 9.97 4.35
N GLU A 185 8.52 11.05 3.57
CA GLU A 185 9.20 11.14 2.27
C GLU A 185 10.73 11.20 2.44
N ASN A 186 11.37 10.09 2.79
CA ASN A 186 12.82 9.98 2.59
C ASN A 186 13.07 9.88 1.08
N GLY A 187 13.88 10.79 0.52
CA GLY A 187 14.09 10.91 -0.94
C GLY A 187 14.67 9.67 -1.63
N GLU A 188 15.16 8.69 -0.87
CA GLU A 188 15.67 7.41 -1.39
C GLU A 188 14.62 6.29 -1.43
N THR A 189 13.45 6.47 -0.78
CA THR A 189 12.41 5.45 -0.71
C THR A 189 11.38 5.63 -1.83
N ILE A 190 11.14 4.57 -2.61
CA ILE A 190 10.06 4.52 -3.60
C ILE A 190 8.74 4.21 -2.89
N PHE A 191 7.78 5.11 -2.98
CA PHE A 191 6.43 4.86 -2.48
C PHE A 191 5.58 4.16 -3.51
N VAL A 192 4.92 3.07 -3.13
CA VAL A 192 4.00 2.36 -4.02
C VAL A 192 2.59 2.47 -3.44
N SER A 193 1.61 2.83 -4.26
CA SER A 193 0.26 3.11 -3.78
C SER A 193 -0.76 2.83 -4.87
N THR A 194 -2.02 2.66 -4.49
CA THR A 194 -3.10 2.81 -5.48
C THR A 194 -3.32 4.29 -5.79
N ILE A 195 -3.87 4.57 -6.98
CA ILE A 195 -4.23 5.93 -7.41
C ILE A 195 -5.14 6.65 -6.38
N HIS A 196 -5.99 5.90 -5.69
CA HIS A 196 -6.95 6.43 -4.72
C HIS A 196 -6.28 6.96 -3.44
N LYS A 197 -5.17 6.34 -3.04
CA LYS A 197 -4.48 6.57 -1.76
C LYS A 197 -3.40 7.64 -1.83
N ALA A 198 -3.01 8.07 -3.03
CA ALA A 198 -1.99 9.11 -3.23
C ALA A 198 -2.54 10.55 -3.17
N LYS A 199 -3.77 10.75 -2.71
CA LYS A 199 -4.41 12.06 -2.71
C LYS A 199 -3.69 13.00 -1.74
N GLY A 200 -3.34 14.20 -2.22
CA GLY A 200 -2.70 15.25 -1.41
C GLY A 200 -1.17 15.23 -1.42
N LYS A 201 -0.52 14.17 -1.92
CA LYS A 201 0.93 14.06 -2.04
C LYS A 201 1.43 14.40 -3.44
N GLU A 202 2.68 14.79 -3.59
CA GLU A 202 3.31 15.11 -4.89
C GLU A 202 4.76 14.65 -4.91
N PHE A 203 5.18 14.08 -6.03
CA PHE A 203 6.47 13.41 -6.16
C PHE A 203 7.27 13.98 -7.33
N ASP A 204 8.60 13.99 -7.21
CA ASP A 204 9.44 14.40 -8.33
C ASP A 204 9.29 13.45 -9.51
N ASN A 205 9.23 12.14 -9.24
CA ASN A 205 9.03 11.08 -10.22
C ASN A 205 7.73 10.31 -9.93
N VAL A 206 6.87 10.15 -10.94
CA VAL A 206 5.67 9.31 -10.85
C VAL A 206 5.66 8.28 -11.97
N PHE A 207 5.52 7.02 -11.59
CA PHE A 207 5.28 5.89 -12.50
C PHE A 207 3.83 5.45 -12.38
N LEU A 208 3.11 5.32 -13.49
CA LEU A 208 1.73 4.83 -13.51
C LEU A 208 1.69 3.44 -14.16
N LEU A 209 1.08 2.47 -13.47
CA LEU A 209 0.69 1.19 -14.04
C LEU A 209 -0.79 1.24 -14.41
N LEU A 210 -1.10 1.24 -15.70
CA LEU A 210 -2.45 1.33 -16.25
C LEU A 210 -2.79 0.10 -17.10
N GLU A 211 -2.41 -1.08 -16.62
CA GLU A 211 -2.78 -2.35 -17.22
C GLU A 211 -4.30 -2.53 -17.22
N ASN A 212 -4.88 -2.74 -18.41
CA ASN A 212 -6.31 -2.91 -18.62
C ASN A 212 -7.15 -1.79 -17.94
N PHE A 213 -6.60 -0.57 -17.92
CA PHE A 213 -7.25 0.57 -17.27
C PHE A 213 -8.40 1.09 -18.14
N ASP A 214 -9.60 1.10 -17.57
CA ASP A 214 -10.81 1.53 -18.27
C ASP A 214 -11.15 2.98 -17.92
N ILE A 215 -11.18 3.84 -18.95
CA ILE A 215 -11.54 5.26 -18.84
C ILE A 215 -12.99 5.54 -19.28
N THR A 216 -13.86 4.54 -19.39
CA THR A 216 -15.27 4.74 -19.78
C THR A 216 -16.03 5.61 -18.77
N THR A 217 -15.72 5.48 -17.48
CA THR A 217 -16.40 6.23 -16.42
C THR A 217 -15.74 7.58 -16.14
N ASN A 218 -16.56 8.58 -15.80
CA ASN A 218 -16.05 9.90 -15.40
C ASN A 218 -15.23 9.84 -14.11
N GLU A 219 -15.51 8.88 -13.24
CA GLU A 219 -14.74 8.65 -12.02
C GLU A 219 -13.33 8.16 -12.37
N ALA A 220 -13.19 7.15 -13.22
CA ALA A 220 -11.88 6.62 -13.63
C ALA A 220 -11.02 7.69 -14.33
N LYS A 221 -11.63 8.51 -15.20
CA LYS A 221 -10.93 9.66 -15.81
C LYS A 221 -10.45 10.65 -14.75
N ARG A 222 -11.28 10.99 -13.76
CA ARG A 222 -10.88 11.89 -12.66
C ARG A 222 -9.74 11.31 -11.83
N GLN A 223 -9.79 10.02 -11.53
CA GLN A 223 -8.74 9.32 -10.80
C GLN A 223 -7.42 9.36 -11.56
N LEU A 224 -7.43 9.04 -12.86
CA LEU A 224 -6.23 9.11 -13.69
C LEU A 224 -5.67 10.53 -13.81
N TYR A 225 -6.53 11.53 -13.98
CA TYR A 225 -6.11 12.95 -13.95
C TYR A 225 -5.43 13.29 -12.61
N VAL A 226 -6.02 12.86 -11.49
CA VAL A 226 -5.44 13.06 -10.16
C VAL A 226 -4.11 12.33 -10.00
N ALA A 227 -3.93 11.16 -10.60
CA ALA A 227 -2.67 10.41 -10.57
C ALA A 227 -1.56 11.12 -11.35
N MET A 228 -1.84 11.55 -12.58
CA MET A 228 -0.85 12.23 -13.44
C MET A 228 -0.41 13.58 -12.85
N THR A 229 -1.32 14.30 -12.19
CA THR A 229 -1.02 15.59 -11.54
C THR A 229 -0.20 15.46 -10.25
N ARG A 230 0.13 14.23 -9.80
CA ARG A 230 1.07 14.01 -8.69
C ARG A 230 2.52 14.25 -9.09
N ALA A 231 2.83 14.24 -10.38
CA ALA A 231 4.19 14.43 -10.89
C ALA A 231 4.60 15.90 -10.87
N LYS A 232 5.76 16.18 -10.27
CA LYS A 232 6.41 17.50 -10.32
C LYS A 232 7.35 17.60 -11.52
N GLN A 233 8.18 16.57 -11.77
CA GLN A 233 9.26 16.63 -12.76
C GLN A 233 9.16 15.54 -13.84
N ASN A 234 8.95 14.28 -13.47
CA ASN A 234 8.97 13.15 -14.39
C ASN A 234 7.69 12.34 -14.27
N LEU A 235 7.03 12.08 -15.40
CA LEU A 235 5.82 11.25 -15.49
C LEU A 235 6.07 10.11 -16.47
N THR A 236 6.13 8.89 -15.97
CA THR A 236 6.25 7.67 -16.78
C THR A 236 4.97 6.87 -16.69
N ILE A 237 4.38 6.48 -17.82
CA ILE A 237 3.10 5.78 -17.89
C ILE A 237 3.28 4.48 -18.66
N HIS A 238 2.95 3.37 -18.02
CA HIS A 238 2.94 2.03 -18.59
C HIS A 238 1.49 1.59 -18.79
N LEU A 239 1.10 1.31 -20.03
CA LEU A 239 -0.28 0.94 -20.37
C LEU A 239 -0.32 -0.02 -21.56
N ASN A 240 -1.39 -0.81 -21.67
CA ASN A 240 -1.66 -1.67 -22.83
C ASN A 240 -2.93 -1.23 -23.59
N SER A 241 -3.24 0.07 -23.55
CA SER A 241 -4.38 0.67 -24.25
C SER A 241 -3.95 1.92 -25.03
N ASN A 242 -4.86 2.48 -25.83
CA ASN A 242 -4.57 3.55 -26.79
C ASN A 242 -5.19 4.91 -26.43
N PHE A 243 -5.80 5.05 -25.25
CA PHE A 243 -6.59 6.25 -24.94
C PHE A 243 -5.75 7.51 -24.73
N LEU A 244 -4.41 7.41 -24.62
CA LEU A 244 -3.49 8.55 -24.54
C LEU A 244 -2.80 8.88 -25.87
N ASP A 245 -3.12 8.17 -26.96
CA ASP A 245 -2.43 8.31 -28.25
C ASP A 245 -2.61 9.71 -28.87
N HIS A 246 -3.74 10.35 -28.60
CA HIS A 246 -4.09 11.66 -29.15
C HIS A 246 -3.46 12.85 -28.40
N ILE A 247 -2.79 12.62 -27.27
CA ILE A 247 -2.21 13.68 -26.43
C ILE A 247 -0.75 13.89 -26.82
N SER A 248 -0.31 15.14 -27.01
CA SER A 248 1.09 15.42 -27.31
C SER A 248 1.61 16.56 -26.46
N ALA A 249 2.84 16.45 -25.96
CA ALA A 249 3.50 17.50 -25.20
C ALA A 249 4.98 17.57 -25.58
N GLU A 250 5.61 18.72 -25.34
CA GLU A 250 7.05 18.87 -25.56
C GLU A 250 7.86 17.92 -24.67
N ASN A 251 8.99 17.41 -25.17
CA ASN A 251 9.85 16.45 -24.46
C ASN A 251 9.13 15.17 -23.99
N MET A 252 8.12 14.75 -24.76
CA MET A 252 7.44 13.47 -24.56
C MET A 252 8.11 12.37 -25.39
N GLU A 253 8.52 11.29 -24.73
CA GLU A 253 8.97 10.05 -25.35
C GLU A 253 7.82 9.06 -25.45
N ARG A 254 7.71 8.38 -26.60
CA ARG A 254 6.73 7.30 -26.85
C ARG A 254 7.47 6.04 -27.26
N ILE A 255 7.21 4.95 -26.55
CA ILE A 255 7.80 3.64 -26.79
C ILE A 255 6.66 2.65 -27.03
N GLU A 256 6.76 1.89 -28.12
CA GLU A 256 5.91 0.73 -28.40
C GLU A 256 6.68 -0.53 -28.02
N ASP A 257 6.14 -1.29 -27.07
CA ASP A 257 6.70 -2.53 -26.56
C ASP A 257 5.84 -3.71 -27.03
N THR A 258 6.44 -4.57 -27.85
CA THR A 258 5.81 -5.79 -28.40
C THR A 258 6.22 -7.06 -27.65
N GLY A 259 6.93 -6.91 -26.52
CA GLY A 259 7.34 -8.00 -25.65
C GLY A 259 6.13 -8.71 -25.03
N ILE A 260 6.33 -9.98 -24.68
CA ILE A 260 5.34 -10.80 -23.99
C ILE A 260 5.85 -11.07 -22.58
N TYR A 261 5.12 -10.61 -21.58
CA TYR A 261 5.51 -10.72 -20.19
C TYR A 261 4.71 -11.78 -19.43
N LEU A 262 5.42 -12.54 -18.59
CA LEU A 262 4.82 -13.53 -17.71
C LEU A 262 4.30 -12.87 -16.42
N PRO A 263 3.24 -13.42 -15.80
CA PRO A 263 2.76 -12.95 -14.52
C PRO A 263 3.83 -13.15 -13.42
N PRO A 264 3.79 -12.37 -12.33
CA PRO A 264 4.76 -12.47 -11.25
C PRO A 264 4.79 -13.85 -10.59
N ASN A 265 5.97 -14.30 -10.17
CA ASN A 265 6.11 -15.58 -9.48
C ASN A 265 5.62 -15.54 -8.03
N GLU A 266 5.48 -14.35 -7.43
CA GLU A 266 5.11 -14.16 -6.03
C GLU A 266 3.97 -13.13 -5.94
N ILE A 267 2.99 -13.39 -5.07
CA ILE A 267 1.83 -12.52 -4.83
C ILE A 267 1.67 -12.33 -3.33
N ALA A 268 1.58 -11.09 -2.87
CA ALA A 268 1.22 -10.77 -1.50
C ALA A 268 -0.23 -10.27 -1.43
N ILE A 269 -0.99 -10.70 -0.42
CA ILE A 269 -2.38 -10.27 -0.17
C ILE A 269 -2.51 -9.79 1.27
N HIS A 270 -3.12 -8.63 1.47
CA HIS A 270 -3.47 -8.10 2.79
C HIS A 270 -4.89 -8.46 3.17
N LEU A 271 -5.05 -9.16 4.30
CA LEU A 271 -6.38 -9.51 4.79
C LEU A 271 -6.99 -8.39 5.61
N THR A 272 -8.30 -8.24 5.48
CA THR A 272 -9.14 -7.32 6.24
C THR A 272 -10.07 -8.10 7.19
N HIS A 273 -10.91 -7.38 7.94
CA HIS A 273 -11.93 -8.00 8.81
C HIS A 273 -12.90 -8.94 8.05
N LYS A 274 -13.07 -8.74 6.73
CA LYS A 274 -13.95 -9.57 5.88
C LYS A 274 -13.32 -10.92 5.51
N ASP A 275 -12.01 -11.02 5.61
CA ASP A 275 -11.22 -12.15 5.12
C ASP A 275 -10.89 -13.15 6.24
N VAL A 276 -11.22 -12.81 7.48
CA VAL A 276 -10.96 -13.62 8.68
C VAL A 276 -12.25 -13.97 9.41
N TRP A 277 -12.24 -15.07 10.16
CA TRP A 277 -13.36 -15.43 11.02
C TRP A 277 -13.25 -14.72 12.37
N LEU A 278 -14.00 -13.62 12.53
CA LEU A 278 -13.92 -12.73 13.69
C LEU A 278 -14.24 -13.42 15.03
N ASP A 279 -15.28 -14.24 15.10
CA ASP A 279 -15.63 -14.95 16.34
C ASP A 279 -14.55 -15.94 16.80
N TYR A 280 -13.73 -16.46 15.89
CA TYR A 280 -12.69 -17.43 16.22
C TYR A 280 -11.64 -16.85 17.19
N PHE A 281 -11.48 -15.52 17.21
CA PHE A 281 -10.50 -14.86 18.08
C PHE A 281 -10.94 -14.80 19.56
N GLN A 282 -12.22 -15.01 19.89
CA GLN A 282 -12.74 -14.84 21.27
C GLN A 282 -11.97 -15.68 22.28
N ASP A 283 -11.74 -16.95 21.99
CA ASP A 283 -11.03 -17.88 22.88
C ASP A 283 -9.51 -17.88 22.67
N LYS A 284 -8.99 -16.96 21.86
CA LYS A 284 -7.58 -16.90 21.45
C LYS A 284 -6.84 -15.65 21.95
N GLN A 285 -7.49 -14.82 22.77
CA GLN A 285 -6.93 -13.54 23.25
C GLN A 285 -5.58 -13.68 23.97
N TYR A 286 -5.39 -14.77 24.73
CA TYR A 286 -4.12 -15.08 25.39
C TYR A 286 -2.98 -15.29 24.38
N LEU A 287 -3.25 -16.04 23.30
CA LEU A 287 -2.28 -16.31 22.24
C LEU A 287 -1.98 -15.05 21.43
N ILE A 288 -3.03 -14.32 21.04
CA ILE A 288 -2.90 -13.09 20.25
C ILE A 288 -2.12 -12.02 21.01
N SER A 289 -2.25 -11.95 22.34
CA SER A 289 -1.52 -10.96 23.15
C SER A 289 -0.01 -11.20 23.28
N GLN A 290 0.47 -12.37 22.85
CA GLN A 290 1.89 -12.69 22.76
C GLN A 290 2.47 -12.32 21.39
N LEU A 291 1.61 -12.09 20.39
CA LEU A 291 2.03 -11.72 19.05
C LEU A 291 2.21 -10.21 18.91
N THR A 292 3.00 -9.83 17.92
CA THR A 292 3.29 -8.46 17.51
C THR A 292 3.23 -8.36 15.97
N SER A 293 2.91 -7.17 15.46
CA SER A 293 2.97 -6.90 14.02
C SER A 293 4.37 -7.16 13.45
N GLY A 294 4.48 -8.09 12.51
CA GLY A 294 5.75 -8.57 11.95
C GLY A 294 6.03 -10.03 12.25
N ASP A 295 5.37 -10.62 13.25
CA ASP A 295 5.58 -12.02 13.60
C ASP A 295 5.16 -12.94 12.43
N ILE A 296 5.98 -13.95 12.17
CA ILE A 296 5.73 -14.95 11.13
C ILE A 296 4.69 -15.93 11.64
N LEU A 297 3.74 -16.27 10.77
CA LEU A 297 2.70 -17.24 11.02
C LEU A 297 2.89 -18.47 10.13
N ILE A 298 2.64 -19.64 10.69
CA ILE A 298 2.59 -20.90 9.96
C ILE A 298 1.24 -20.97 9.25
N VAL A 299 1.27 -21.07 7.93
CA VAL A 299 0.07 -21.12 7.10
C VAL A 299 -0.48 -22.54 6.99
N ASP A 300 -1.81 -22.64 7.00
CA ASP A 300 -2.59 -23.82 6.66
C ASP A 300 -3.73 -23.38 5.70
N GLU A 301 -4.40 -24.32 5.04
CA GLU A 301 -5.52 -24.05 4.14
C GLU A 301 -6.69 -23.36 4.85
N LYS A 302 -6.84 -23.58 6.16
CA LYS A 302 -7.98 -23.10 6.96
C LYS A 302 -7.65 -21.88 7.81
N GLY A 303 -6.38 -21.50 7.93
CA GLY A 303 -5.99 -20.41 8.80
C GLY A 303 -4.48 -20.29 9.02
N CYS A 304 -4.12 -19.73 10.17
CA CYS A 304 -2.73 -19.51 10.57
C CYS A 304 -2.51 -19.94 12.02
N SER A 305 -1.28 -20.39 12.29
CA SER A 305 -0.80 -20.76 13.62
C SER A 305 0.44 -19.95 14.00
N ASN A 306 0.69 -19.79 15.30
CA ASN A 306 1.94 -19.21 15.78
C ASN A 306 3.12 -20.18 15.60
N SER A 307 4.33 -19.77 16.00
CA SER A 307 5.53 -20.60 15.93
C SER A 307 5.48 -21.88 16.75
N GLU A 308 4.59 -21.97 17.74
CA GLU A 308 4.35 -23.16 18.57
C GLU A 308 3.30 -24.11 17.96
N GLY A 309 2.79 -23.82 16.76
CA GLY A 309 1.76 -24.62 16.09
C GLY A 309 0.35 -24.42 16.67
N GLN A 310 0.14 -23.45 17.54
CA GLN A 310 -1.16 -23.13 18.10
C GLN A 310 -1.94 -22.25 17.11
N SER A 311 -3.16 -22.67 16.76
CA SER A 311 -3.99 -21.93 15.82
C SER A 311 -4.47 -20.60 16.43
N VAL A 312 -4.16 -19.50 15.73
CA VAL A 312 -4.45 -18.12 16.18
C VAL A 312 -5.43 -17.38 15.27
N LEU A 313 -5.64 -17.86 14.05
CA LEU A 313 -6.50 -17.23 13.06
C LEU A 313 -7.13 -18.30 12.15
N LYS A 314 -8.38 -18.07 11.74
CA LYS A 314 -9.03 -18.80 10.65
C LYS A 314 -9.52 -17.84 9.57
N TYR A 315 -9.49 -18.31 8.33
CA TYR A 315 -10.00 -17.54 7.20
C TYR A 315 -11.52 -17.51 7.19
N SER A 316 -12.09 -16.45 6.62
CA SER A 316 -13.52 -16.42 6.30
C SER A 316 -13.83 -17.42 5.17
N LYS A 317 -15.09 -17.82 5.05
CA LYS A 317 -15.54 -18.70 3.95
C LYS A 317 -15.27 -18.09 2.57
N GLN A 318 -15.39 -16.75 2.47
CA GLN A 318 -15.10 -16.03 1.24
C GLN A 318 -13.62 -16.12 0.90
N PHE A 319 -12.74 -15.85 1.86
CA PHE A 319 -11.30 -15.87 1.61
C PHE A 319 -10.78 -17.29 1.34
N ALA A 320 -11.34 -18.31 2.00
CA ALA A 320 -11.02 -19.72 1.69
C ALA A 320 -11.28 -20.07 0.22
N ARG A 321 -12.37 -19.56 -0.39
CA ARG A 321 -12.62 -19.72 -1.84
C ARG A 321 -11.60 -18.98 -2.69
N GLN A 322 -11.14 -17.81 -2.24
CA GLN A 322 -10.09 -17.06 -2.94
C GLN A 322 -8.76 -17.84 -2.95
N ILE A 323 -8.41 -18.54 -1.87
CA ILE A 323 -7.25 -19.43 -1.83
C ILE A 323 -7.39 -20.54 -2.89
N GLU A 324 -8.56 -21.17 -3.01
CA GLU A 324 -8.80 -22.20 -4.05
C GLU A 324 -8.66 -21.63 -5.47
N ASN A 325 -9.21 -20.44 -5.74
CA ASN A 325 -9.02 -19.76 -7.03
C ASN A 325 -7.55 -19.46 -7.33
N MET A 326 -6.73 -19.21 -6.30
CA MET A 326 -5.28 -19.01 -6.47
C MET A 326 -4.57 -20.31 -6.81
N LYS A 327 -4.98 -21.44 -6.20
CA LYS A 327 -4.46 -22.77 -6.54
C LYS A 327 -4.77 -23.15 -7.99
N GLU A 328 -5.96 -22.84 -8.50
CA GLU A 328 -6.31 -23.04 -9.92
C GLU A 328 -5.38 -22.26 -10.87
N LYS A 329 -4.85 -21.13 -10.40
CA LYS A 329 -3.86 -20.31 -11.12
C LYS A 329 -2.41 -20.75 -10.87
N ASN A 330 -2.20 -21.92 -10.27
CA ASN A 330 -0.91 -22.49 -9.86
C ASN A 330 -0.16 -21.67 -8.79
N TYR A 331 -0.87 -20.91 -7.96
CA TYR A 331 -0.28 -20.24 -6.80
C TYR A 331 -0.56 -21.01 -5.51
N VAL A 332 0.47 -21.22 -4.71
CA VAL A 332 0.38 -21.88 -3.40
C VAL A 332 0.70 -20.90 -2.28
N LEU A 333 -0.08 -20.95 -1.21
CA LEU A 333 0.19 -20.18 0.00
C LEU A 333 1.46 -20.72 0.67
N LYS A 334 2.48 -19.86 0.83
CA LYS A 334 3.80 -20.24 1.37
C LYS A 334 4.04 -19.76 2.78
N SER A 335 3.66 -18.52 3.07
CA SER A 335 3.92 -17.90 4.37
C SER A 335 2.91 -16.82 4.68
N ALA A 336 2.84 -16.47 5.96
CA ALA A 336 2.05 -15.37 6.45
C ALA A 336 2.85 -14.59 7.49
N LYS A 337 2.54 -13.31 7.64
CA LYS A 337 3.02 -12.48 8.74
C LYS A 337 1.88 -11.66 9.30
N VAL A 338 1.96 -11.33 10.58
CA VAL A 338 1.02 -10.40 11.21
C VAL A 338 1.23 -9.01 10.61
N ASN A 339 0.26 -8.47 9.86
CA ASN A 339 0.34 -7.09 9.38
C ASN A 339 -0.15 -6.14 10.48
N PHE A 340 -1.37 -6.34 10.97
CA PHE A 340 -1.93 -5.57 12.09
C PHE A 340 -2.51 -6.48 13.16
N ILE A 341 -2.39 -6.05 14.42
CA ILE A 341 -3.23 -6.52 15.52
C ILE A 341 -4.10 -5.33 15.92
N ILE A 342 -5.42 -5.50 15.87
CA ILE A 342 -6.36 -4.43 16.18
C ILE A 342 -7.39 -4.86 17.20
N TYR A 343 -7.88 -3.90 17.98
CA TYR A 343 -9.06 -4.04 18.80
C TYR A 343 -10.32 -3.93 17.93
N TRP A 344 -11.20 -4.91 18.04
CA TRP A 344 -12.46 -5.00 17.31
C TRP A 344 -13.60 -5.16 18.30
N LEU A 345 -14.58 -4.26 18.22
CA LEU A 345 -15.82 -4.33 18.98
C LEU A 345 -16.79 -5.24 18.24
N LYS A 346 -17.26 -6.29 18.92
CA LYS A 346 -18.18 -7.24 18.32
C LYS A 346 -19.57 -6.65 18.20
N GLU A 347 -20.18 -6.81 17.03
CA GLU A 347 -21.58 -6.41 16.79
C GLU A 347 -22.51 -7.12 17.78
N ASP A 348 -23.46 -6.38 18.33
CA ASP A 348 -24.45 -6.85 19.33
C ASP A 348 -23.90 -7.26 20.70
N THR A 349 -22.63 -6.97 21.00
CA THR A 349 -22.06 -7.15 22.34
C THR A 349 -21.16 -5.97 22.72
N ASP A 350 -21.11 -5.60 24.00
CA ASP A 350 -20.11 -4.63 24.50
C ASP A 350 -18.71 -5.27 24.68
N GLN A 351 -18.44 -6.39 23.99
CA GLN A 351 -17.19 -7.12 24.11
C GLN A 351 -16.20 -6.67 23.03
N GLU A 352 -15.09 -6.07 23.46
CA GLU A 352 -13.95 -5.75 22.62
C GLU A 352 -12.91 -6.88 22.68
N ILE A 353 -12.46 -7.34 21.52
CA ILE A 353 -11.45 -8.40 21.37
C ILE A 353 -10.33 -7.96 20.43
N LYS A 354 -9.14 -8.52 20.57
CA LYS A 354 -8.06 -8.37 19.59
C LYS A 354 -8.25 -9.35 18.44
N ILE A 355 -8.03 -8.87 17.22
CA ILE A 355 -8.01 -9.69 16.01
C ILE A 355 -6.69 -9.48 15.24
N ILE A 356 -6.32 -10.47 14.46
CA ILE A 356 -5.12 -10.45 13.61
C ILE A 356 -5.57 -10.21 12.16
N LEU A 357 -4.94 -9.23 11.51
CA LEU A 357 -5.05 -8.98 10.08
C LEU A 357 -3.70 -9.31 9.42
N PRO A 358 -3.53 -10.50 8.81
CA PRO A 358 -2.25 -10.92 8.27
C PRO A 358 -2.00 -10.40 6.85
N GLU A 359 -0.72 -10.41 6.47
CA GLU A 359 -0.27 -10.39 5.08
C GLU A 359 0.14 -11.82 4.69
N LEU A 360 -0.42 -12.31 3.59
CA LEU A 360 -0.21 -13.66 3.07
C LEU A 360 0.64 -13.61 1.81
N TYR A 361 1.53 -14.60 1.64
CA TYR A 361 2.42 -14.73 0.49
C TYR A 361 2.14 -16.01 -0.26
N PHE A 362 1.87 -15.86 -1.56
CA PHE A 362 1.67 -16.93 -2.50
C PHE A 362 2.86 -17.00 -3.46
N GLU A 363 3.22 -18.21 -3.85
CA GLU A 363 4.26 -18.46 -4.84
C GLU A 363 3.70 -19.32 -5.96
N LYS A 364 4.08 -19.01 -7.20
CA LYS A 364 3.71 -19.78 -8.37
C LYS A 364 4.52 -21.06 -8.40
N ILE A 365 3.83 -22.20 -8.48
CA ILE A 365 4.50 -23.48 -8.74
C ILE A 365 5.01 -23.43 -10.18
N SER A 366 6.33 -23.29 -10.34
CA SER A 366 6.97 -23.54 -11.62
C SER A 366 6.85 -25.04 -11.88
N SER A 367 6.22 -25.46 -12.98
CA SER A 367 6.21 -26.87 -13.37
C SER A 367 7.65 -27.27 -13.66
N CYS A 368 8.31 -27.91 -12.68
CA CYS A 368 9.52 -28.66 -12.95
C CYS A 368 9.12 -29.74 -13.95
N TYR A 369 9.68 -29.68 -15.17
CA TYR A 369 9.59 -30.78 -16.12
C TYR A 369 10.20 -31.99 -15.42
N CYS A 370 9.37 -32.92 -14.93
CA CYS A 370 9.85 -34.24 -14.58
C CYS A 370 10.36 -34.89 -15.86
N ASP A 371 11.67 -35.13 -15.93
CA ASP A 371 12.27 -36.04 -16.89
C ASP A 371 11.46 -37.33 -16.91
N LYS A 372 10.83 -37.61 -18.06
CA LYS A 372 10.34 -38.95 -18.33
C LYS A 372 11.56 -39.86 -18.38
N ALA A 373 11.80 -40.57 -17.29
CA ALA A 373 12.64 -41.76 -17.31
C ALA A 373 12.06 -42.68 -18.38
N VAL A 374 12.75 -42.76 -19.51
CA VAL A 374 12.51 -43.75 -20.57
C VAL A 374 12.79 -45.11 -19.93
N SER A 375 11.72 -45.83 -19.61
CA SER A 375 11.80 -47.25 -19.35
C SER A 375 12.14 -47.93 -20.66
N SER A 376 13.41 -48.29 -20.83
CA SER A 376 13.85 -49.28 -21.82
C SER A 376 13.27 -50.64 -21.43
N GLU A 377 12.28 -51.12 -22.18
CA GLU A 377 11.91 -52.53 -22.18
C GLU A 377 13.07 -53.36 -22.76
N PRO A 378 13.38 -54.54 -22.18
CA PRO A 378 14.31 -55.47 -22.80
C PRO A 378 13.63 -56.21 -23.96
N ILE A 379 14.38 -56.34 -25.04
CA ILE A 379 14.07 -57.19 -26.19
C ILE A 379 14.25 -58.65 -25.77
N GLU A 380 13.20 -59.46 -25.92
CA GLU A 380 13.30 -60.89 -26.25
C GLU A 380 12.47 -61.19 -27.50
#